data_AF-A0A951LZL0-F1
#
_entry.id   AF-A0A951LZL0-F1
#
_cell.length_a   1.000
_cell.length_b   1.000
_cell.length_c   1.000
_cell.angle_alpha   90.00
_cell.angle_beta   90.00
_cell.angle_gamma   90.00
#
_symmetry.space_group_name_H-M   'P 1'
#
loop_
_entity.id
_entity.type
_entity.pdbx_description
1 polymer ?
#
loop_
_entity_poly.entity_id
_entity_poly.type
_entity_poly.pdbx_seq_one_letter_code
_entity_poly.pdbx_strand_id
1 'polypeptide(L)'
;MSCRNQERPPANRTARQTPTEAPLPSPQVKSYYGAGVITKIVLENPYDKSLASVELDHGEIVGLMPAMKMEFYVKERAMLNGLKVGDKVDFTIEDKGGAEQISAITKTKK
;
A
#
# COMPACT_ATOMS: atom_id res chain seq x y z
N MET A 1 10.56 37.24 -46.71
CA MET A 1 9.31 36.44 -46.81
C MET A 1 9.49 35.25 -45.89
N SER A 2 8.73 34.97 -44.84
CA SER A 2 7.67 35.66 -44.14
C SER A 2 7.64 35.04 -42.75
N CYS A 3 7.71 35.87 -41.72
CA CYS A 3 7.38 35.51 -40.36
C CYS A 3 5.92 35.03 -40.33
N ARG A 4 5.60 33.98 -39.57
CA ARG A 4 4.23 33.78 -39.12
C ARG A 4 4.23 33.19 -37.70
N ASN A 5 4.41 34.10 -36.76
CA ASN A 5 3.76 33.99 -35.45
C ASN A 5 2.25 33.76 -35.68
N GLN A 6 1.65 32.89 -34.87
CA GLN A 6 0.29 33.12 -34.42
C GLN A 6 0.21 32.90 -32.91
N GLU A 7 -0.29 33.95 -32.29
CA GLU A 7 -0.48 34.24 -30.88
C GLU A 7 -1.40 33.27 -30.10
N ARG A 8 -0.97 32.99 -28.86
CA ARG A 8 -1.61 33.02 -27.51
C ARG A 8 -3.17 32.98 -27.29
N PRO A 9 -3.60 32.60 -26.06
CA PRO A 9 -4.91 31.99 -25.67
C PRO A 9 -5.94 33.03 -25.12
N PRO A 10 -7.15 32.70 -24.57
CA PRO A 10 -7.30 32.15 -23.20
C PRO A 10 -8.56 31.28 -22.88
N ALA A 11 -8.44 30.52 -21.77
CA ALA A 11 -9.43 30.19 -20.74
C ALA A 11 -10.84 29.63 -21.10
N ASN A 12 -11.15 28.42 -20.61
CA ASN A 12 -12.35 28.23 -19.79
C ASN A 12 -12.25 27.01 -18.84
N ARG A 13 -12.75 27.18 -17.61
CA ARG A 13 -12.67 26.23 -16.49
C ARG A 13 -13.70 25.11 -16.66
N THR A 14 -13.36 23.88 -16.31
CA THR A 14 -14.29 22.93 -15.65
C THR A 14 -13.48 21.96 -14.80
N ALA A 15 -14.02 21.64 -13.63
CA ALA A 15 -13.41 20.89 -12.56
C ALA A 15 -13.23 19.39 -12.88
N ARG A 16 -12.14 18.82 -12.32
CA ARG A 16 -12.15 17.59 -11.52
C ARG A 16 -12.89 16.39 -12.12
N GLN A 17 -12.22 15.65 -13.00
CA GLN A 17 -12.33 14.19 -13.01
C GLN A 17 -10.92 13.62 -13.15
N THR A 18 -10.55 12.85 -12.13
CA THR A 18 -9.47 11.86 -12.06
C THR A 18 -8.98 11.37 -13.43
N PRO A 19 -7.67 11.13 -13.61
CA PRO A 19 -7.27 10.19 -14.65
C PRO A 19 -8.00 8.88 -14.30
N THR A 20 -8.98 8.53 -15.12
CA THR A 20 -9.41 7.14 -15.29
C THR A 20 -8.21 6.47 -15.93
N GLU A 21 -7.19 6.19 -15.12
CA GLU A 21 -6.13 5.28 -15.50
C GLU A 21 -6.83 3.94 -15.63
N ALA A 22 -6.91 3.47 -16.88
CA ALA A 22 -7.44 2.17 -17.21
C ALA A 22 -6.93 1.13 -16.21
N PRO A 23 -7.72 0.11 -15.82
CA PRO A 23 -7.16 -1.01 -15.10
C PRO A 23 -6.16 -1.66 -16.06
N LEU A 24 -4.89 -1.30 -15.90
CA LEU A 24 -3.76 -2.01 -16.49
C LEU A 24 -4.02 -3.49 -16.19
N PRO A 25 -3.79 -4.40 -17.16
CA PRO A 25 -3.91 -5.82 -16.90
C PRO A 25 -3.08 -6.09 -15.67
N SER A 26 -3.75 -6.40 -14.55
CA SER A 26 -3.07 -6.60 -13.28
C SER A 26 -2.01 -7.66 -13.60
N PRO A 27 -0.70 -7.40 -13.40
CA PRO A 27 0.21 -8.53 -13.25
C PRO A 27 -0.45 -9.44 -12.22
N GLN A 28 -0.33 -10.76 -12.35
CA GLN A 28 -1.06 -11.76 -11.57
C GLN A 28 -0.70 -11.69 -10.06
N VAL A 29 -0.97 -10.56 -9.43
CA VAL A 29 -0.66 -10.22 -8.06
C VAL A 29 -1.69 -10.97 -7.25
N LYS A 30 -1.26 -12.04 -6.60
CA LYS A 30 -2.15 -12.76 -5.71
C LYS A 30 -2.31 -11.90 -4.48
N SER A 31 -3.53 -11.40 -4.28
CA SER A 31 -3.88 -10.66 -3.08
C SER A 31 -4.38 -11.63 -2.02
N TYR A 32 -3.78 -11.58 -0.85
CA TYR A 32 -4.19 -12.35 0.32
C TYR A 32 -4.69 -11.41 1.41
N TYR A 33 -5.81 -11.77 2.02
CA TYR A 33 -6.39 -11.00 3.10
C TYR A 33 -6.01 -11.64 4.42
N GLY A 34 -5.45 -10.83 5.32
CA GLY A 34 -5.09 -11.24 6.66
C GLY A 34 -5.64 -10.25 7.68
N ALA A 35 -5.90 -10.76 8.88
CA ALA A 35 -6.17 -9.92 10.04
C ALA A 35 -5.17 -10.30 11.12
N GLY A 36 -4.71 -9.32 11.89
CA GLY A 36 -3.71 -9.56 12.92
C GLY A 36 -3.68 -8.52 14.00
N VAL A 37 -2.83 -8.75 14.99
CA VAL A 37 -2.53 -7.82 16.08
C VAL A 37 -1.11 -7.36 15.93
N ILE A 38 -0.87 -6.06 15.98
CA ILE A 38 0.49 -5.53 15.91
C ILE A 38 1.25 -5.90 17.18
N THR A 39 2.41 -6.53 17.05
CA THR A 39 3.31 -6.84 18.17
C THR A 39 4.51 -5.91 18.18
N LYS A 40 4.95 -5.43 17.01
CA LYS A 40 6.07 -4.50 16.86
C LYS A 40 5.92 -3.68 15.59
N ILE A 41 6.32 -2.42 15.61
CA ILE A 41 6.31 -1.54 14.44
C ILE A 41 7.74 -1.08 14.17
N VAL A 42 8.22 -1.29 12.95
CA VAL A 42 9.53 -0.85 12.47
C VAL A 42 9.31 0.15 11.34
N LEU A 43 9.23 1.43 11.69
CA LEU A 43 8.98 2.50 10.71
C LEU A 43 10.20 2.83 9.85
N GLU A 44 11.40 2.52 10.35
CA GLU A 44 12.67 2.82 9.69
C GLU A 44 13.63 1.64 9.91
N ASN A 45 14.09 1.04 8.82
CA ASN A 45 15.16 0.05 8.89
C ASN A 45 16.53 0.77 8.93
N PRO A 46 17.47 0.40 9.82
CA PRO A 46 18.81 1.01 9.86
C PRO A 46 19.58 0.90 8.53
N TYR A 47 19.23 -0.08 7.68
CA TYR A 47 19.86 -0.26 6.37
C TYR A 47 19.14 0.46 5.23
N ASP A 48 17.82 0.63 5.33
CA ASP A 48 17.01 1.30 4.31
C ASP A 48 15.85 2.06 4.95
N LYS A 49 15.94 3.39 4.95
CA LYS A 49 14.93 4.27 5.54
C LYS A 49 13.61 4.30 4.76
N SER A 50 13.58 3.75 3.55
CA SER A 50 12.36 3.63 2.75
C SER A 50 11.60 2.34 3.05
N LEU A 51 12.28 1.34 3.62
CA LEU A 51 11.65 0.10 4.04
C LEU A 51 11.08 0.26 5.45
N ALA A 52 9.78 0.04 5.55
CA ALA A 52 9.08 -0.11 6.82
C ALA A 52 8.54 -1.54 6.91
N SER A 53 8.61 -2.10 8.11
CA SER A 53 8.05 -3.41 8.42
C SER A 53 7.25 -3.36 9.71
N VAL A 54 6.37 -4.33 9.87
CA VAL A 54 5.54 -4.46 11.06
C VAL A 54 5.52 -5.93 11.44
N GLU A 55 5.87 -6.22 12.69
CA GLU A 55 5.62 -7.52 13.27
C GLU A 55 4.16 -7.55 13.72
N LEU A 56 3.43 -8.47 13.13
CA LEU A 56 2.04 -8.69 13.44
C LEU A 56 1.81 -10.17 13.70
N ASP A 57 1.01 -10.43 14.73
CA ASP A 57 0.47 -11.74 15.05
C ASP A 57 -0.80 -11.91 14.23
N HIS A 58 -0.65 -12.52 13.06
CA HIS A 58 -1.77 -12.70 12.14
C HIS A 58 -2.50 -13.99 12.40
N GLY A 59 -3.81 -13.95 12.13
CA GLY A 59 -4.63 -15.14 12.01
C GLY A 59 -4.28 -15.93 10.75
N GLU A 60 -5.07 -16.97 10.50
CA GLU A 60 -4.92 -17.78 9.29
C GLU A 60 -5.13 -16.92 8.04
N ILE A 61 -4.13 -16.91 7.16
CA ILE A 61 -4.20 -16.26 5.85
C ILE A 61 -4.44 -17.37 4.82
N VAL A 62 -5.69 -17.50 4.40
CA VAL A 62 -6.13 -18.56 3.49
C VAL A 62 -5.32 -18.52 2.20
N GLY A 63 -4.63 -19.62 1.88
CA GLY A 63 -3.84 -19.78 0.67
C GLY A 63 -2.41 -19.23 0.73
N LEU A 64 -2.01 -18.60 1.84
CA LEU A 64 -0.63 -18.14 2.05
C LEU A 64 0.04 -18.88 3.21
N MET A 65 -0.49 -18.74 4.43
CA MET A 65 0.15 -19.20 5.66
C MET A 65 -0.81 -19.30 6.86
N PRO A 66 -0.59 -20.24 7.80
CA PRO A 66 -1.42 -20.39 8.99
C PRO A 66 -1.18 -19.24 10.00
N ALA A 67 -2.02 -19.16 11.03
CA ALA A 67 -1.91 -18.14 12.07
C ALA A 67 -0.54 -18.20 12.77
N MET A 68 0.25 -17.13 12.67
CA MET A 68 1.55 -17.02 13.33
C MET A 68 1.97 -15.56 13.48
N LYS A 69 3.03 -15.35 14.26
CA LYS A 69 3.64 -14.03 14.44
C LYS A 69 4.83 -13.88 13.51
N MET A 70 4.73 -12.96 12.55
CA MET A 70 5.76 -12.71 11.55
C MET A 70 5.89 -11.21 11.24
N GLU A 71 7.08 -10.81 10.80
CA GLU A 71 7.34 -9.47 10.30
C GLU A 71 7.00 -9.39 8.81
N PHE A 72 6.14 -8.42 8.46
CA PHE A 72 5.76 -8.14 7.07
C PHE A 72 6.23 -6.76 6.66
N TYR A 73 6.70 -6.65 5.42
CA TYR A 73 7.06 -5.37 4.82
C TYR A 73 5.81 -4.66 4.31
N VAL A 74 5.72 -3.36 4.60
CA VAL A 74 4.69 -2.50 4.04
C VAL A 74 5.24 -1.75 2.85
N LYS A 75 4.40 -1.55 1.84
CA LYS A 75 4.74 -0.71 0.69
C LYS A 75 4.93 0.75 1.10
N GLU A 76 4.15 1.21 2.08
CA GLU A 76 4.13 2.60 2.52
C GLU A 76 4.16 2.71 4.04
N ARG A 77 5.22 3.32 4.58
CA ARG A 77 5.35 3.60 6.03
C ARG A 77 4.18 4.41 6.59
N ALA A 78 3.56 5.24 5.74
CA ALA A 78 2.45 6.10 6.13
C ALA A 78 1.23 5.30 6.58
N MET A 79 1.09 4.05 6.13
CA MET A 79 -0.01 3.17 6.55
C MET A 79 0.13 2.68 7.99
N LEU A 80 1.35 2.68 8.52
CA LEU A 80 1.64 2.34 9.92
C LEU A 80 1.45 3.55 10.87
N ASN A 81 1.29 4.76 10.33
CA ASN A 81 1.07 5.95 11.15
C ASN A 81 -0.27 5.86 11.87
N GLY A 82 -0.24 6.01 13.20
CA GLY A 82 -1.42 5.94 14.05
C GLY A 82 -1.80 4.52 14.49
N LEU A 83 -1.03 3.51 14.09
CA LEU A 83 -1.10 2.17 14.64
C LEU A 83 -0.18 2.06 15.87
N LYS A 84 -0.55 1.22 16.83
CA LYS A 84 0.31 0.88 17.98
C LYS A 84 0.33 -0.62 18.23
N VAL A 85 1.34 -1.06 18.97
CA VAL A 85 1.40 -2.42 19.51
C VAL A 85 0.13 -2.72 20.31
N GLY A 86 -0.46 -3.88 20.04
CA GLY A 86 -1.74 -4.34 20.59
C GLY A 86 -2.97 -3.96 19.78
N ASP A 87 -2.85 -3.15 18.72
CA ASP A 87 -3.98 -2.85 17.85
C ASP A 87 -4.27 -4.00 16.88
N LYS A 88 -5.56 -4.30 16.73
CA LYS A 88 -6.07 -5.17 15.67
C LYS A 88 -6.15 -4.42 14.35
N VAL A 89 -5.63 -5.05 13.31
CA VAL A 89 -5.52 -4.49 11.96
C VAL A 89 -5.88 -5.55 10.93
N ASP A 90 -6.62 -5.15 9.93
CA ASP A 90 -6.86 -5.92 8.70
C ASP A 90 -5.83 -5.45 7.67
N PHE A 91 -5.15 -6.38 7.02
CA PHE A 91 -4.14 -6.07 6.03
C PHE A 91 -4.32 -6.93 4.78
N THR A 92 -3.86 -6.40 3.65
CA THR A 92 -3.86 -7.08 2.36
C THR A 92 -2.42 -7.23 1.90
N ILE A 93 -2.00 -8.48 1.68
CA ILE A 93 -0.71 -8.83 1.11
C ILE A 93 -0.88 -8.95 -0.39
N GLU A 94 -0.01 -8.28 -1.15
CA GLU A 94 0.17 -8.48 -2.57
C GLU A 94 1.42 -9.32 -2.81
N ASP A 95 1.26 -10.52 -3.36
CA ASP A 95 2.37 -11.33 -3.87
C ASP A 95 2.63 -10.99 -5.34
N LYS A 96 3.77 -10.37 -5.61
CA LYS A 96 4.22 -10.02 -6.98
C LYS A 96 5.24 -11.02 -7.52
N GLY A 97 4.90 -12.31 -7.46
CA GLY A 97 5.74 -13.39 -8.00
C GLY A 97 6.94 -13.73 -7.09
N GLY A 98 6.73 -13.73 -5.77
CA GLY A 98 7.74 -14.03 -4.75
C GLY A 98 8.13 -12.83 -3.88
N ALA A 99 7.55 -11.67 -4.12
CA ALA A 99 7.70 -10.49 -3.27
C ALA A 99 6.35 -10.18 -2.61
N GLU A 100 6.23 -10.57 -1.34
CA GLU A 100 5.05 -10.34 -0.51
C GLU A 100 5.17 -8.97 0.16
N GLN A 101 4.26 -8.06 -0.17
CA GLN A 101 4.22 -6.74 0.46
C GLN A 101 2.80 -6.40 0.88
N ILE A 102 2.66 -5.79 2.04
CA ILE A 102 1.38 -5.23 2.48
C ILE A 102 1.09 -4.00 1.63
N SER A 103 0.01 -4.07 0.84
CA SER A 103 -0.48 -3.00 -0.01
C SER A 103 -1.54 -2.14 0.67
N ALA A 104 -2.23 -2.69 1.67
CA ALA A 104 -3.23 -1.99 2.46
C ALA A 104 -3.22 -2.52 3.89
N ILE A 105 -3.28 -1.62 4.87
CA ILE A 105 -3.48 -1.96 6.28
C ILE A 105 -4.46 -0.96 6.87
N THR A 106 -5.47 -1.47 7.56
CA THR A 106 -6.55 -0.70 8.16
C THR A 106 -6.73 -1.16 9.58
N LYS A 107 -6.88 -0.21 10.51
CA LYS A 107 -7.18 -0.55 11.89
C LYS A 107 -8.61 -1.08 12.02
N THR A 108 -8.74 -2.32 12.46
CA THR A 108 -10.02 -2.93 12.81
C THR A 108 -10.47 -2.35 14.14
N LYS A 109 -11.28 -1.29 14.11
CA LYS A 109 -11.98 -0.83 15.31
C LYS A 109 -13.16 -1.76 15.54
N LYS A 110 -13.10 -2.54 16.62
CA LYS A 110 -14.25 -3.26 17.17
C LYS A 110 -14.79 -2.50 18.37
#